data_AF-A0A382DHK7-F1
#
_entry.id   AF-A0A382DHK7-F1
#
_cell.length_a   1.000
_cell.length_b   1.000
_cell.length_c   1.000
_cell.angle_alpha   90.00
_cell.angle_beta   90.00
_cell.angle_gamma   90.00
#
_symmetry.space_group_name_H-M   'P 1'
#
loop_
_entity.id
_entity.type
_entity.pdbx_description
1 polymer ?
#
loop_
_entity_poly.entity_id
_entity_poly.type
_entity_poly.pdbx_seq_one_letter_code
_entity_poly.pdbx_strand_id
1 'polypeptide(L)'
;MTYRVLSMFVVITIMGCGNSQENATLDIDQRSYNLGGIGAFGEMVNVGVKKLALSAALSPEDMDALIKEATRVAKRNNVEIYRENDFLVTDLFPASITDGKHVL
;
A
#
# COMPACT_ATOMS: atom_id res chain seq x y z
N MET A 1 8.68 -29.51 -57.01
CA MET A 1 9.93 -30.25 -56.73
C MET A 1 10.80 -29.30 -55.92
N THR A 2 10.96 -29.35 -54.60
CA THR A 2 10.75 -30.42 -53.61
C THR A 2 10.69 -29.73 -52.24
N TYR A 3 9.74 -30.08 -51.37
CA TYR A 3 9.62 -29.55 -50.02
C TYR A 3 10.73 -30.11 -49.13
N ARG A 4 11.48 -29.27 -48.41
CA ARG A 4 12.29 -29.70 -47.26
C ARG A 4 11.77 -29.02 -46.00
N VAL A 5 10.87 -29.73 -45.33
CA VAL A 5 10.46 -29.49 -43.96
C VAL A 5 11.68 -29.77 -43.08
N LEU A 6 12.41 -28.73 -42.67
CA LEU A 6 13.46 -28.87 -41.68
C LEU A 6 12.87 -28.55 -40.31
N SER A 7 12.49 -29.62 -39.63
CA SER A 7 12.07 -29.68 -38.23
C SER A 7 13.06 -28.94 -37.34
N MET A 8 12.70 -27.75 -36.86
CA MET A 8 13.47 -27.01 -35.86
C MET A 8 13.01 -27.51 -34.49
N PHE A 9 13.74 -28.49 -33.94
CA PHE A 9 13.52 -28.99 -32.59
C PHE A 9 13.64 -27.84 -31.59
N VAL A 10 12.52 -27.54 -30.93
CA VAL A 10 12.44 -26.64 -29.79
C VAL A 10 13.16 -27.29 -28.61
N VAL A 11 14.33 -26.77 -28.25
CA VAL A 11 15.03 -27.14 -27.02
C VAL A 11 14.60 -26.14 -25.94
N ILE A 12 13.57 -26.49 -25.18
CA ILE A 12 13.23 -25.80 -23.93
C ILE A 12 14.22 -26.34 -22.88
N THR A 13 15.34 -25.64 -22.70
CA THR A 13 16.20 -25.83 -21.52
C THR A 13 15.46 -25.30 -20.30
N ILE A 14 14.85 -26.24 -19.57
CA ILE A 14 14.44 -26.08 -18.18
C ILE A 14 15.69 -25.87 -17.33
N MET A 15 16.14 -24.61 -17.24
CA MET A 15 17.08 -24.15 -16.25
C MET A 15 16.31 -24.08 -14.92
N GLY A 16 16.24 -25.23 -14.23
CA GLY A 16 15.74 -25.31 -12.87
C GLY A 16 16.71 -24.59 -11.94
N CYS A 17 16.40 -23.34 -11.59
CA CYS A 17 17.08 -22.66 -10.50
C CYS A 17 16.83 -23.46 -9.21
N GLY A 18 17.92 -23.83 -8.54
CA GLY A 18 17.88 -24.47 -7.23
C GLY A 18 17.09 -23.61 -6.25
N ASN A 19 16.14 -24.25 -5.59
CA ASN A 19 15.21 -23.60 -4.67
C ASN A 19 15.93 -23.31 -3.33
N SER A 20 16.75 -22.27 -3.30
CA SER A 20 17.17 -21.61 -2.06
C SER A 20 16.10 -20.58 -1.73
N GLN A 21 15.04 -21.01 -1.05
CA GLN A 21 13.99 -20.13 -0.57
C GLN A 21 14.53 -19.36 0.65
N GLU A 22 15.42 -18.40 0.40
CA GLU A 22 15.57 -17.26 1.31
C GLU A 22 14.26 -16.48 1.23
N ASN A 23 13.56 -16.38 2.36
CA ASN A 23 12.48 -15.42 2.49
C ASN A 23 13.10 -14.04 2.35
N ALA A 24 13.13 -13.49 1.13
CA ALA A 24 13.56 -12.13 0.89
C ALA A 24 12.70 -11.20 1.75
N THR A 25 13.24 -10.72 2.87
CA THR A 25 12.63 -9.66 3.65
C THR A 25 12.66 -8.41 2.79
N LEU A 26 11.54 -8.11 2.14
CA LEU A 26 11.36 -6.87 1.40
C LEU A 26 11.43 -5.72 2.41
N ASP A 27 12.46 -4.89 2.29
CA ASP A 27 12.54 -3.64 3.04
C ASP A 27 11.53 -2.65 2.42
N ILE A 28 10.36 -2.54 3.05
CA ILE A 28 9.29 -1.65 2.58
C ILE A 28 9.53 -0.27 3.15
N ASP A 29 9.68 0.73 2.27
CA ASP A 29 9.63 2.14 2.70
C ASP A 29 8.25 2.48 3.27
N GLN A 30 8.16 2.46 4.59
CA GLN A 30 6.90 2.61 5.31
C GLN A 30 6.23 3.96 5.04
N ARG A 31 7.03 4.99 4.78
CA ARG A 31 6.52 6.32 4.47
C ARG A 31 5.76 6.32 3.14
N SER A 32 6.35 5.78 2.08
CA SER A 32 5.66 5.67 0.79
C SER A 32 4.48 4.72 0.86
N TYR A 33 4.59 3.63 1.62
CA TYR A 33 3.49 2.69 1.85
C TYR A 33 2.27 3.39 2.48
N ASN A 34 2.49 4.16 3.55
CA ASN A 34 1.42 4.89 4.23
C ASN A 34 0.79 5.99 3.36
N LEU A 35 1.61 6.76 2.62
CA LEU A 35 1.09 7.75 1.66
C LEU A 35 0.28 7.11 0.53
N GLY A 36 0.70 5.92 0.07
CA GLY A 36 -0.02 5.13 -0.91
C GLY A 36 -1.40 4.71 -0.39
N GLY A 37 -1.47 4.21 0.85
CA GLY A 37 -2.74 3.86 1.51
C GLY A 37 -3.70 5.05 1.65
N ILE A 38 -3.20 6.20 2.11
CA ILE A 38 -3.99 7.44 2.16
C ILE A 38 -4.49 7.84 0.77
N GLY A 39 -3.64 7.69 -0.25
CA GLY A 39 -4.01 7.94 -1.64
C GLY A 39 -5.17 7.06 -2.12
N ALA A 40 -5.04 5.75 -1.92
CA ALA A 40 -6.06 4.78 -2.33
C ALA A 40 -7.40 5.02 -1.64
N PHE A 41 -7.40 5.30 -0.33
CA PHE A 41 -8.65 5.63 0.38
C PHE A 41 -9.22 6.99 -0.02
N GLY A 42 -8.36 7.99 -0.25
CA GLY A 42 -8.79 9.29 -0.75
C GLY A 42 -9.49 9.19 -2.10
N GLU A 43 -9.02 8.34 -3.02
CA GLU A 43 -9.69 8.08 -4.28
C GLU A 43 -11.09 7.51 -4.08
N MET A 44 -11.24 6.50 -3.20
CA MET A 44 -12.54 5.91 -2.87
C MET A 44 -13.51 6.92 -2.25
N VAL A 45 -13.01 7.84 -1.44
CA VAL A 45 -13.83 8.92 -0.85
C VAL A 45 -14.25 9.92 -1.92
N ASN A 46 -13.32 10.36 -2.77
CA ASN A 46 -13.59 11.31 -3.84
C ASN A 46 -14.65 10.83 -4.83
N VAL A 47 -14.61 9.55 -5.22
CA VAL A 47 -15.62 8.96 -6.13
C VAL A 47 -16.93 8.60 -5.40
N GLY A 48 -17.04 8.87 -4.10
CA GLY A 48 -18.24 8.67 -3.30
C GLY A 48 -18.54 7.22 -2.90
N VAL A 49 -17.61 6.28 -3.15
CA VAL A 49 -17.72 4.88 -2.69
C VAL A 49 -17.64 4.81 -1.17
N LYS A 50 -16.82 5.68 -0.55
CA LYS A 50 -16.77 5.87 0.89
C LYS A 50 -17.14 7.31 1.25
N LYS A 51 -17.77 7.51 2.40
CA LYS A 51 -17.99 8.86 2.96
C LYS A 51 -16.81 9.36 3.78
N LEU A 52 -16.08 8.44 4.40
CA LEU A 52 -14.93 8.68 5.25
C LEU A 52 -14.01 7.45 5.19
N ALA A 53 -12.72 7.64 5.43
CA ALA A 53 -11.74 6.58 5.66
C ALA A 53 -10.77 7.03 6.75
N LEU A 54 -10.14 6.07 7.44
CA LEU A 54 -9.06 6.31 8.40
C LEU A 54 -7.75 5.79 7.82
N SER A 55 -6.67 6.56 7.96
CA SER A 55 -5.33 6.09 7.64
C SER A 55 -4.86 4.97 8.57
N ALA A 56 -3.66 4.43 8.31
CA ALA A 56 -2.96 3.63 9.30
C ALA A 56 -2.78 4.42 10.61
N ALA A 57 -2.87 3.72 11.74
CA ALA A 57 -2.60 4.29 13.06
C ALA A 57 -1.09 4.41 13.27
N LEU A 58 -0.60 5.64 13.43
CA LEU A 58 0.82 5.95 13.55
C LEU A 58 1.12 6.60 14.89
N SER A 59 2.39 6.56 15.32
CA SER A 59 2.77 7.35 16.49
C SER A 59 2.58 8.84 16.20
N PRO A 60 2.45 9.69 17.24
CA PRO A 60 2.40 11.13 17.07
C PRO A 60 3.54 11.68 16.21
N GLU A 61 4.76 11.18 16.42
CA GLU A 61 5.99 11.61 15.73
C GLU A 61 5.99 11.19 14.26
N ASP A 62 5.59 9.95 13.97
CA ASP A 62 5.48 9.47 12.58
C ASP A 62 4.38 10.24 11.84
N MET A 63 3.27 10.56 12.52
CA MET A 63 2.21 11.39 11.95
C MET A 63 2.69 12.82 11.66
N ASP A 64 3.46 13.42 12.57
CA ASP A 64 4.07 14.75 12.37
C ASP A 64 4.97 14.75 11.13
N ALA A 65 5.75 13.69 10.93
CA ALA A 65 6.63 13.54 9.77
C ALA A 65 5.87 13.30 8.45
N LEU A 66 4.67 12.71 8.52
CA LEU A 66 3.86 12.33 7.36
C LEU A 66 2.90 13.44 6.88
N ILE A 67 2.32 14.19 7.83
CA ILE A 67 1.14 15.05 7.60
C ILE A 67 1.33 15.99 6.41
N LYS A 68 2.52 16.58 6.25
CA LYS A 68 2.81 17.53 5.18
C LYS A 68 2.63 16.92 3.79
N GLU A 69 3.10 15.69 3.56
CA GLU A 69 2.90 15.02 2.28
C GLU A 69 1.50 14.42 2.17
N ALA A 70 0.93 13.92 3.27
CA ALA A 70 -0.45 13.45 3.29
C ALA A 70 -1.43 14.55 2.83
N THR A 71 -1.23 15.81 3.25
CA THR A 71 -2.02 16.95 2.77
C THR A 71 -1.90 17.15 1.26
N ARG A 72 -0.72 16.93 0.68
CA ARG A 72 -0.54 17.02 -0.79
C ARG A 72 -1.26 15.89 -1.52
N VAL A 73 -1.23 14.67 -0.96
CA VAL A 73 -1.96 13.51 -1.49
C VAL A 73 -3.47 13.75 -1.43
N ALA A 74 -3.98 14.24 -0.30
CA ALA A 74 -5.39 14.59 -0.11
C ALA A 74 -5.85 15.63 -1.14
N LYS A 75 -5.06 16.70 -1.34
CA LYS A 75 -5.33 17.73 -2.34
C LYS A 75 -5.37 17.16 -3.77
N ARG A 76 -4.43 16.27 -4.13
CA ARG A 76 -4.42 15.61 -5.44
C ARG A 76 -5.70 14.80 -5.68
N ASN A 77 -6.22 14.19 -4.62
CA ASN A 77 -7.41 13.35 -4.65
C ASN A 77 -8.71 14.13 -4.37
N ASN A 78 -8.68 15.45 -4.26
CA ASN A 78 -9.85 16.30 -3.98
C ASN A 78 -10.62 15.86 -2.70
N VAL A 79 -9.89 15.52 -1.65
CA VAL A 79 -10.43 15.20 -0.33
C VAL A 79 -9.75 16.05 0.76
N GLU A 80 -10.43 16.17 1.88
CA GLU A 80 -9.87 16.75 3.10
C GLU A 80 -9.35 15.64 4.01
N ILE A 81 -8.36 15.96 4.85
CA ILE A 81 -7.84 15.08 5.89
C ILE A 81 -7.84 15.83 7.22
N TYR A 82 -8.05 15.09 8.30
CA TYR A 82 -8.05 15.65 9.65
C TYR A 82 -7.30 14.70 10.59
N ARG A 83 -6.39 15.24 11.39
CA ARG A 83 -5.69 14.43 12.38
C ARG A 83 -6.61 14.13 13.56
N GLU A 84 -6.92 12.86 13.72
CA GLU A 84 -7.75 12.36 14.81
C GLU A 84 -6.89 11.57 15.81
N ASN A 85 -7.13 11.83 17.09
CA ASN A 85 -6.46 11.19 18.22
C ASN A 85 -7.45 10.65 19.27
N ASP A 86 -8.76 10.85 19.05
CA ASP A 86 -9.85 10.27 19.82
C ASP A 86 -10.92 9.70 18.87
N PHE A 87 -10.61 8.53 18.28
CA PHE A 87 -11.48 7.85 17.32
C PHE A 87 -12.10 6.58 17.90
N LEU A 88 -13.20 6.15 17.27
CA LEU A 88 -13.95 4.97 17.68
C LEU A 88 -13.06 3.72 17.67
N VAL A 89 -13.09 2.99 18.78
CA VAL A 89 -12.57 1.63 18.84
C VAL A 89 -13.51 0.72 18.06
N THR A 90 -12.96 0.02 17.07
CA THR A 90 -13.71 -0.91 16.21
C THR A 90 -12.92 -2.20 16.02
N ASP A 91 -13.53 -3.21 15.41
CA ASP A 91 -12.82 -4.45 15.09
C ASP A 91 -11.65 -4.22 14.10
N LEU A 92 -11.73 -3.19 13.26
CA LEU A 92 -10.65 -2.80 12.34
C LEU A 92 -9.61 -1.87 12.99
N PHE A 93 -10.01 -1.16 14.04
CA PHE A 93 -9.16 -0.24 14.81
C PHE A 93 -9.27 -0.56 16.31
N PRO A 94 -8.82 -1.76 16.74
CA PRO A 94 -8.90 -2.17 18.13
C PRO A 94 -7.90 -1.39 18.98
N ALA A 95 -8.26 -1.12 20.24
CA ALA A 95 -7.40 -0.38 21.18
C ALA A 95 -5.98 -0.97 21.32
N SER A 96 -5.83 -2.29 21.13
CA SER A 96 -4.53 -2.97 21.19
C SER A 96 -3.50 -2.50 20.16
N ILE A 97 -3.94 -1.85 19.06
CA ILE A 97 -3.04 -1.31 18.03
C ILE A 97 -3.15 0.21 17.89
N THR A 98 -4.19 0.83 18.45
CA THR A 98 -4.50 2.25 18.26
C THR A 98 -4.27 3.11 19.50
N ASP A 99 -4.06 2.52 20.68
CA ASP A 99 -3.82 3.29 21.90
C ASP A 99 -2.56 4.17 21.77
N GLY A 100 -2.72 5.46 22.07
CA GLY A 100 -1.68 6.48 21.89
C GLY A 100 -1.26 6.74 20.44
N LYS A 101 -2.01 6.27 19.45
CA LYS A 101 -1.76 6.48 18.01
C LYS A 101 -2.71 7.51 17.42
N HIS A 102 -2.32 8.07 16.28
CA HIS A 102 -3.11 9.02 15.50
C HIS A 102 -3.44 8.46 14.12
N VAL A 103 -4.56 8.91 13.56
CA VAL A 103 -5.00 8.63 12.18
C VAL A 103 -5.34 9.93 11.45
N LEU A 104 -5.49 9.84 10.12
CA LEU A 104 -5.97 10.89 9.21
C LEU A 104 -7.28 10.51 8.54
#